data_AF-A0A947G5D4-F1
#
_entry.id   AF-A0A947G5D4-F1
#
_cell.length_a   1.000
_cell.length_b   1.000
_cell.length_c   1.000
_cell.angle_alpha   90.00
_cell.angle_beta   90.00
_cell.angle_gamma   90.00
#
_symmetry.space_group_name_H-M   'P 1'
#
loop_
_entity.id
_entity.type
_entity.pdbx_description
1 polymer ?
#
loop_
_entity_poly.entity_id
_entity_poly.type
_entity_poly.pdbx_seq_one_letter_code
_entity_poly.pdbx_strand_id
1 'polypeptide(L)'
;MNHARRTTGTALALAMVAVAVVTTPVLAQYFYESKVDLRFDRLYDYTEMSEALRELVDAYPDLLSLESIGQSVGGRELWLVTLNNPRTGPDTSKTAMYIDGNIHGNEVQAAEVVLYSIWYLTKTYGKIDYLTRIVDERAFYFLPMANPDGREIWFHEAATPSYQRGGIRPTDNDYDGEYDEDAYDDLDGDGHITSMWKKDPLGRYERDPDDERFFIRVGRDEEPGGWTNLGSEGLDNDGDGRVNEDGPGGYDPNRNWPSDWQPNYVQRGAGEYPFSLPETKAVGDFLMAHPNVAAFQSYHNSGGMILRGPAASYLTYPGEDVRVYTALQDMGEKLLPFYRAFVTHKDLYTVHGGEKGWAYEGLGIFGFTNELWTNAWMFKSERPSQDDRKLFRKLLQFEEVYVPYKPYDHPTYGEILIGGTKKWSSRVAPPWMLEEECHRNFAFTMFHADEMPMASWGHLQVRQRSSGVWEITVAVRNDKIIPTIAAIARSNGIGARDALECRTPPEATVVAGGTVRSFLPWSELNATEDKRPHLLWNASGVSGKGRRLFRFLVRGQGTVELEYRSEKGGTISLQVPLEAREASPVDDEGDDGA
;
A
#
# COMPACT_ATOMS: atom_id res chain seq x y z
N MET A 1 -68.99 68.12 -35.22
CA MET A 1 -68.22 69.36 -34.94
C MET A 1 -67.78 69.30 -33.50
N ASN A 2 -66.53 68.93 -33.26
CA ASN A 2 -65.38 69.84 -33.05
C ASN A 2 -65.19 70.04 -31.54
N HIS A 3 -64.16 69.39 -30.98
CA HIS A 3 -62.83 69.98 -30.71
C HIS A 3 -62.88 70.87 -29.47
N ALA A 4 -61.93 70.84 -28.52
CA ALA A 4 -60.71 70.09 -28.35
C ALA A 4 -60.17 70.44 -26.94
N ARG A 5 -59.16 69.67 -26.53
CA ARG A 5 -58.15 69.97 -25.50
C ARG A 5 -58.64 69.95 -24.06
N ARG A 6 -58.17 68.91 -23.34
CA ARG A 6 -57.22 69.13 -22.23
C ARG A 6 -56.40 67.86 -21.99
N THR A 7 -55.11 68.11 -21.87
CA THR A 7 -54.02 67.22 -21.52
C THR A 7 -54.21 66.64 -20.12
N THR A 8 -54.10 65.32 -20.00
CA THR A 8 -53.82 64.62 -18.74
C THR A 8 -52.66 63.67 -18.97
N GLY A 9 -51.56 63.91 -18.25
CA GLY A 9 -50.41 63.02 -18.21
C GLY A 9 -50.80 61.74 -17.45
N THR A 10 -50.57 60.61 -18.10
CA THR A 10 -50.65 59.29 -17.48
C THR A 10 -49.23 58.88 -17.10
N ALA A 11 -48.94 58.84 -15.80
CA ALA A 11 -47.74 58.22 -15.28
C ALA A 11 -47.83 56.71 -15.53
N LEU A 12 -46.93 56.18 -16.36
CA LEU A 12 -46.76 54.76 -16.58
C LEU A 12 -46.02 54.19 -15.36
N ALA A 13 -46.73 53.42 -14.52
CA ALA A 13 -46.09 52.65 -13.46
C ALA A 13 -45.31 51.50 -14.11
N LEU A 14 -43.98 51.60 -14.13
CA LEU A 14 -43.09 50.50 -14.45
C LEU A 14 -43.24 49.43 -13.35
N ALA A 15 -43.87 48.30 -13.67
CA ALA A 15 -43.78 47.10 -12.87
C ALA A 15 -42.34 46.56 -12.97
N MET A 16 -41.53 46.81 -11.94
CA MET A 16 -40.26 46.09 -11.76
C MET A 16 -40.59 44.63 -11.45
N VAL A 17 -40.56 43.78 -12.48
CA VAL A 17 -40.40 42.34 -12.31
C VAL A 17 -39.02 42.14 -11.72
N ALA A 18 -38.95 41.92 -10.40
CA ALA A 18 -37.77 41.38 -9.77
C ALA A 18 -37.59 39.96 -10.30
N VAL A 19 -36.83 39.82 -11.40
CA VAL A 19 -36.25 38.54 -11.76
C VAL A 19 -35.30 38.21 -10.62
N ALA A 20 -35.72 37.32 -9.73
CA ALA A 20 -34.81 36.61 -8.87
C ALA A 20 -33.87 35.85 -9.81
N VAL A 21 -32.73 36.47 -10.12
CA VAL A 21 -31.61 35.76 -10.71
C VAL A 21 -31.21 34.80 -9.60
N VAL A 22 -31.69 33.56 -9.68
CA VAL A 22 -31.03 32.45 -9.01
C VAL A 22 -29.68 32.36 -9.70
N THR A 23 -28.72 33.13 -9.20
CA THR A 23 -27.33 32.85 -9.47
C THR A 23 -27.09 31.51 -8.80
N THR A 24 -27.13 30.42 -9.56
CA THR A 24 -26.37 29.22 -9.23
C THR A 24 -24.94 29.49 -9.66
N PRO A 25 -23.99 29.88 -8.78
CA PRO A 25 -22.59 29.74 -9.11
C PRO A 25 -22.17 28.37 -8.60
N VAL A 26 -22.63 27.29 -9.24
CA VAL A 26 -21.97 25.99 -9.10
C VAL A 26 -21.73 25.45 -10.49
N LEU A 27 -20.97 26.20 -11.27
CA LEU A 27 -20.26 25.64 -12.40
C LEU A 27 -18.76 25.86 -12.17
N ALA A 28 -18.05 24.74 -12.26
CA ALA A 28 -16.63 24.61 -12.54
C ALA A 28 -15.65 24.84 -11.38
N GLN A 29 -15.65 23.94 -10.40
CA GLN A 29 -14.40 23.59 -9.75
C GLN A 29 -14.19 22.09 -9.93
N TYR A 30 -13.02 21.71 -10.45
CA TYR A 30 -12.64 20.33 -10.77
C TYR A 30 -12.23 19.60 -9.48
N PHE A 31 -13.15 19.46 -8.53
CA PHE A 31 -12.93 18.73 -7.29
C PHE A 31 -14.24 18.10 -6.79
N TYR A 32 -14.12 16.91 -6.21
CA TYR A 32 -15.23 16.29 -5.49
C TYR A 32 -15.22 16.80 -4.05
N GLU A 33 -16.36 17.31 -3.59
CA GLU A 33 -16.54 17.73 -2.21
C GLU A 33 -16.34 16.53 -1.26
N SER A 34 -15.54 16.73 -0.22
CA SER A 34 -15.29 15.78 0.87
C SER A 34 -16.10 16.17 2.10
N LYS A 35 -16.57 15.20 2.88
CA LYS A 35 -17.22 15.45 4.17
C LYS A 35 -16.22 15.80 5.28
N VAL A 36 -14.97 15.38 5.13
CA VAL A 36 -13.85 15.66 6.04
C VAL A 36 -12.82 16.51 5.30
N ASP A 37 -12.43 17.62 5.91
CA ASP A 37 -11.48 18.59 5.34
C ASP A 37 -10.04 18.19 5.67
N LEU A 38 -9.55 17.15 4.98
CA LEU A 38 -8.16 16.73 5.05
C LEU A 38 -7.32 17.45 4.01
N ARG A 39 -6.13 17.90 4.44
CA ARG A 39 -5.14 18.56 3.58
C ARG A 39 -3.92 17.68 3.37
N PHE A 40 -3.40 17.66 2.16
CA PHE A 40 -2.18 16.94 1.77
C PHE A 40 -1.05 17.90 1.38
N ASP A 41 -1.03 19.06 2.04
CA ASP A 41 0.03 20.07 2.04
C ASP A 41 0.73 20.15 3.41
N ARG A 42 0.53 19.12 4.24
CA ARG A 42 1.08 18.97 5.59
C ARG A 42 1.17 17.47 5.93
N LEU A 43 1.81 17.18 7.06
CA LEU A 43 1.88 15.84 7.65
C LEU A 43 1.10 15.82 8.98
N TYR A 44 0.72 14.63 9.42
CA TYR A 44 -0.08 14.42 10.64
C TYR A 44 0.71 13.60 11.65
N ASP A 45 0.87 14.06 12.89
CA ASP A 45 1.43 13.20 13.94
C ASP A 45 0.45 12.05 14.30
N TYR A 46 0.76 11.20 15.29
CA TYR A 46 -0.12 10.09 15.68
C TYR A 46 -1.49 10.57 16.16
N THR A 47 -1.52 11.67 16.91
CA THR A 47 -2.76 12.21 17.48
C THR A 47 -3.64 12.73 16.37
N GLU A 48 -3.09 13.58 15.50
CA GLU A 48 -3.81 14.16 14.37
C GLU A 48 -4.23 13.10 13.34
N MET A 49 -3.39 12.10 13.07
CA MET A 49 -3.75 10.96 12.21
C MET A 49 -4.88 10.15 12.83
N SER A 50 -4.81 9.84 14.12
CA SER A 50 -5.88 9.10 14.82
C SER A 50 -7.20 9.86 14.82
N GLU A 51 -7.16 11.18 14.97
CA GLU A 51 -8.34 12.05 14.86
C GLU A 51 -8.90 12.06 13.44
N ALA A 52 -8.05 12.22 12.42
CA ALA A 52 -8.46 12.19 11.02
C ALA A 52 -9.14 10.86 10.63
N LEU A 53 -8.64 9.72 11.12
CA LEU A 53 -9.27 8.41 10.89
C LEU A 53 -10.65 8.31 11.55
N ARG A 54 -10.80 8.80 12.79
CA ARG A 54 -12.10 8.84 13.48
C ARG A 54 -13.09 9.75 12.77
N GLU A 55 -12.66 10.93 12.35
CA GLU A 55 -13.50 11.86 11.59
C GLU A 55 -13.98 11.26 10.26
N LEU A 56 -13.09 10.55 9.54
CA LEU A 56 -13.47 9.82 8.33
C LEU A 56 -14.53 8.75 8.62
N VAL A 57 -14.34 7.95 9.67
CA VAL A 57 -15.30 6.89 10.04
C VAL A 57 -16.64 7.49 10.45
N ASP A 58 -16.64 8.56 11.26
CA ASP A 58 -17.85 9.26 11.67
C ASP A 58 -18.60 9.90 10.48
N ALA A 59 -17.86 10.35 9.46
CA ALA A 59 -18.44 10.95 8.25
C ALA A 59 -18.96 9.92 7.23
N TYR A 60 -18.42 8.69 7.25
CA TYR A 60 -18.75 7.61 6.32
C TYR A 60 -19.02 6.26 7.02
N PRO A 61 -19.93 6.21 8.02
CA PRO A 61 -20.13 5.03 8.86
C PRO A 61 -20.76 3.84 8.12
N ASP A 62 -21.39 4.09 6.96
CA ASP A 62 -21.97 3.04 6.11
C ASP A 62 -20.91 2.25 5.32
N LEU A 63 -19.67 2.78 5.25
CA LEU A 63 -18.57 2.19 4.47
C LEU A 63 -17.33 1.89 5.31
N LEU A 64 -17.08 2.68 6.35
CA LEU A 64 -15.87 2.60 7.16
C LEU A 64 -16.15 2.07 8.56
N SER A 65 -15.24 1.21 9.05
CA SER A 65 -15.10 0.92 10.48
C SER A 65 -13.65 1.09 10.90
N LEU A 66 -13.44 1.42 12.18
CA LEU A 66 -12.13 1.60 12.79
C LEU A 66 -12.00 0.64 13.97
N GLU A 67 -10.91 -0.12 14.00
CA GLU A 67 -10.53 -0.95 15.13
C GLU A 67 -9.04 -0.81 15.44
N SER A 68 -8.64 -1.20 16.64
CA SER A 68 -7.24 -1.41 16.96
C SER A 68 -6.93 -2.89 16.86
N ILE A 69 -5.96 -3.26 16.03
CA ILE A 69 -5.53 -4.67 15.86
C ILE A 69 -4.47 -5.09 16.87
N GLY A 70 -4.01 -4.17 17.72
CA GLY A 70 -2.97 -4.38 18.70
C GLY A 70 -2.40 -3.06 19.20
N GLN A 71 -1.43 -3.14 20.09
CA GLN A 71 -0.72 -1.97 20.60
C GLN A 71 0.77 -2.09 20.25
N SER A 72 1.40 -0.96 20.00
CA SER A 72 2.86 -0.87 19.87
C SER A 72 3.56 -1.13 21.21
N VAL A 73 4.88 -1.21 21.19
CA VAL A 73 5.70 -1.36 22.41
C VAL A 73 5.41 -0.23 23.43
N GLY A 74 5.23 1.00 22.94
CA GLY A 74 4.86 2.18 23.72
C GLY A 74 3.38 2.28 24.10
N GLY A 75 2.57 1.26 23.78
CA GLY A 75 1.16 1.21 24.15
C GLY A 75 0.24 2.05 23.26
N ARG A 76 0.69 2.51 22.09
CA ARG A 76 -0.15 3.22 21.12
C ARG A 76 -0.95 2.22 20.30
N GLU A 77 -2.22 2.55 20.06
CA GLU A 77 -3.12 1.71 19.26
C GLU A 77 -2.67 1.64 17.80
N LEU A 78 -2.70 0.43 17.22
CA LEU A 78 -2.48 0.15 15.81
C LEU A 78 -3.83 0.24 15.09
N TRP A 79 -4.20 1.45 14.69
CA TRP A 79 -5.48 1.77 14.06
C TRP A 79 -5.60 1.19 12.65
N LEU A 80 -6.50 0.22 12.48
CA LEU A 80 -6.88 -0.36 11.20
C LEU A 80 -8.26 0.14 10.77
N VAL A 81 -8.34 0.71 9.57
CA VAL A 81 -9.61 1.10 8.94
C VAL A 81 -10.02 0.05 7.92
N THR A 82 -11.23 -0.49 8.09
CA THR A 82 -11.86 -1.35 7.09
C THR A 82 -12.78 -0.51 6.23
N LEU A 83 -12.56 -0.52 4.90
CA LEU A 83 -13.48 0.05 3.92
C LEU A 83 -14.19 -1.08 3.17
N ASN A 84 -15.52 -1.13 3.31
CA ASN A 84 -16.35 -2.15 2.71
C ASN A 84 -17.76 -1.61 2.46
N ASN A 85 -18.33 -1.82 1.27
CA ASN A 85 -19.77 -1.63 1.08
C ASN A 85 -20.54 -2.86 1.60
N PRO A 86 -21.26 -2.80 2.73
CA PRO A 86 -21.93 -3.97 3.31
C PRO A 86 -23.08 -4.48 2.43
N ARG A 87 -23.61 -3.67 1.50
CA ARG A 87 -24.69 -4.08 0.58
C ARG A 87 -24.24 -5.14 -0.43
N THR A 88 -22.94 -5.19 -0.74
CA THR A 88 -22.37 -6.20 -1.65
C THR A 88 -21.70 -7.35 -0.90
N GLY A 89 -21.98 -7.50 0.40
CA GLY A 89 -21.48 -8.57 1.26
C GLY A 89 -20.52 -8.10 2.35
N PRO A 90 -20.22 -8.96 3.35
CA PRO A 90 -19.19 -8.67 4.34
C PRO A 90 -17.81 -8.63 3.67
N ASP A 91 -16.91 -7.83 4.21
CA ASP A 91 -15.50 -7.70 3.83
C ASP A 91 -14.79 -9.07 3.69
N THR A 92 -15.02 -9.97 4.65
CA THR A 92 -14.47 -11.34 4.68
C THR A 92 -14.94 -12.25 3.54
N SER A 93 -16.01 -11.89 2.84
CA SER A 93 -16.52 -12.65 1.68
C SER A 93 -16.00 -12.15 0.33
N LYS A 94 -15.42 -10.95 0.31
CA LYS A 94 -14.90 -10.30 -0.89
C LYS A 94 -13.39 -10.49 -0.97
N THR A 95 -12.86 -10.41 -2.19
CA THR A 95 -11.41 -10.30 -2.36
C THR A 95 -10.92 -9.00 -1.72
N ALA A 96 -9.97 -9.12 -0.80
CA ALA A 96 -9.50 -7.99 0.00
C ALA A 96 -8.05 -7.58 -0.31
N MET A 97 -7.75 -6.32 -0.06
CA MET A 97 -6.38 -5.78 -0.11
C MET A 97 -6.00 -5.21 1.25
N TYR A 98 -4.80 -5.55 1.71
CA TYR A 98 -4.18 -4.91 2.87
C TYR A 98 -3.21 -3.82 2.40
N ILE A 99 -3.28 -2.64 3.00
CA ILE A 99 -2.50 -1.46 2.63
C ILE A 99 -1.94 -0.83 3.90
N ASP A 100 -0.63 -0.67 3.98
CA ASP A 100 0.00 -0.02 5.12
C ASP A 100 1.09 0.97 4.76
N GLY A 101 1.55 1.67 5.79
CA GLY A 101 2.67 2.59 5.71
C GLY A 101 3.34 2.79 7.06
N ASN A 102 4.50 3.45 6.99
CA ASN A 102 5.21 3.95 8.18
C ASN A 102 5.57 2.85 9.18
N ILE A 103 5.94 1.66 8.67
CA ILE A 103 6.59 0.62 9.49
C ILE A 103 7.97 1.10 9.99
N HIS A 104 8.62 1.99 9.24
CA HIS A 104 9.78 2.76 9.67
C HIS A 104 9.35 4.16 10.11
N GLY A 105 9.71 4.57 11.34
CA GLY A 105 9.20 5.77 12.01
C GLY A 105 9.41 7.08 11.22
N ASN A 106 10.59 7.24 10.62
CA ASN A 106 10.98 8.40 9.82
C ASN A 106 10.40 8.45 8.39
N GLU A 107 9.67 7.41 7.96
CA GLU A 107 9.09 7.31 6.61
C GLU A 107 7.66 7.87 6.59
N VAL A 108 7.49 9.09 7.13
CA VAL A 108 6.19 9.62 7.55
C VAL A 108 5.17 9.79 6.43
N GLN A 109 5.60 10.06 5.18
CA GLN A 109 4.69 10.20 4.04
C GLN A 109 3.94 8.91 3.71
N ALA A 110 4.51 7.76 4.08
CA ALA A 110 3.86 6.49 3.86
C ALA A 110 2.46 6.44 4.50
N ALA A 111 2.34 6.95 5.73
CA ALA A 111 1.04 7.08 6.41
C ALA A 111 0.08 8.00 5.67
N GLU A 112 0.60 9.08 5.06
CA GLU A 112 -0.21 10.05 4.34
C GLU A 112 -0.81 9.48 3.06
N VAL A 113 -0.08 8.60 2.36
CA VAL A 113 -0.61 7.90 1.18
C VAL A 113 -1.76 6.96 1.57
N VAL A 114 -1.65 6.30 2.74
CA VAL A 114 -2.74 5.46 3.27
C VAL A 114 -3.95 6.32 3.64
N LEU A 115 -3.76 7.42 4.38
CA LEU A 115 -4.83 8.37 4.73
C LEU A 115 -5.50 8.93 3.46
N TYR A 116 -4.70 9.33 2.47
CA TYR A 116 -5.19 9.81 1.17
C TYR A 116 -6.06 8.77 0.48
N SER A 117 -5.67 7.49 0.53
CA SER A 117 -6.42 6.41 -0.11
C SER A 117 -7.82 6.26 0.50
N ILE A 118 -7.92 6.30 1.83
CA ILE A 118 -9.22 6.24 2.54
C ILE A 118 -10.07 7.47 2.17
N TRP A 119 -9.49 8.66 2.27
CA TRP A 119 -10.16 9.92 1.95
C TRP A 119 -10.65 10.00 0.51
N TYR A 120 -9.80 9.61 -0.45
CA TYR A 120 -10.12 9.72 -1.87
C TYR A 120 -11.19 8.71 -2.29
N LEU A 121 -11.14 7.47 -1.79
CA LEU A 121 -12.18 6.47 -2.07
C LEU A 121 -13.54 6.92 -1.52
N THR A 122 -13.58 7.39 -0.28
CA THR A 122 -14.84 7.78 0.38
C THR A 122 -15.46 9.04 -0.22
N LYS A 123 -14.67 10.07 -0.54
CA LYS A 123 -15.19 11.30 -1.17
C LYS A 123 -15.67 11.10 -2.62
N THR A 124 -15.16 10.08 -3.32
CA THR A 124 -15.49 9.78 -4.73
C THR A 124 -16.46 8.62 -4.92
N TYR A 125 -16.75 7.86 -3.87
CA TYR A 125 -17.75 6.79 -3.89
C TYR A 125 -19.13 7.32 -4.31
N GLY A 126 -19.76 6.66 -5.28
CA GLY A 126 -21.01 7.10 -5.92
C GLY A 126 -20.85 8.25 -6.92
N LYS A 127 -19.62 8.72 -7.18
CA LYS A 127 -19.32 9.85 -8.10
C LYS A 127 -18.36 9.49 -9.22
N ILE A 128 -17.45 8.54 -9.00
CA ILE A 128 -16.54 7.99 -10.02
C ILE A 128 -16.83 6.50 -10.19
N ASP A 129 -17.47 6.10 -11.28
CA ASP A 129 -17.91 4.71 -11.53
C ASP A 129 -16.77 3.69 -11.37
N TYR A 130 -15.57 4.02 -11.85
CA TYR A 130 -14.39 3.15 -11.72
C TYR A 130 -14.05 2.84 -10.26
N LEU A 131 -14.05 3.86 -9.39
CA LEU A 131 -13.70 3.70 -7.97
C LEU A 131 -14.87 3.15 -7.15
N THR A 132 -16.10 3.55 -7.47
CA THR A 132 -17.32 2.99 -6.87
C THR A 132 -17.36 1.48 -7.08
N ARG A 133 -17.13 1.02 -8.31
CA ARG A 133 -17.06 -0.40 -8.65
C ARG A 133 -15.97 -1.12 -7.85
N ILE A 134 -14.78 -0.52 -7.70
CA ILE A 134 -13.71 -1.11 -6.89
C ILE A 134 -14.14 -1.28 -5.42
N VAL A 135 -14.78 -0.28 -4.82
CA VAL A 135 -15.29 -0.36 -3.42
C VAL A 135 -16.45 -1.35 -3.29
N ASP A 136 -17.29 -1.49 -4.31
CA ASP A 136 -18.40 -2.42 -4.31
C ASP A 136 -17.91 -3.88 -4.44
N GLU A 137 -16.92 -4.12 -5.30
CA GLU A 137 -16.44 -5.48 -5.56
C GLU A 137 -15.28 -5.94 -4.65
N ARG A 138 -14.65 -5.06 -3.86
CA ARG A 138 -13.48 -5.36 -3.02
C ARG A 138 -13.68 -4.88 -1.58
N ALA A 139 -12.86 -5.42 -0.69
CA ALA A 139 -12.67 -4.88 0.65
C ALA A 139 -11.23 -4.37 0.82
N PHE A 140 -11.04 -3.39 1.71
CA PHE A 140 -9.74 -2.83 2.01
C PHE A 140 -9.51 -2.75 3.50
N TYR A 141 -8.30 -3.11 3.91
CA TYR A 141 -7.80 -2.96 5.27
C TYR A 141 -6.61 -2.02 5.25
N PHE A 142 -6.75 -0.86 5.90
CA PHE A 142 -5.75 0.20 5.89
C PHE A 142 -5.11 0.34 7.27
N LEU A 143 -3.78 0.20 7.36
CA LEU A 143 -2.99 0.49 8.56
C LEU A 143 -2.02 1.65 8.27
N PRO A 144 -2.42 2.92 8.51
CA PRO A 144 -1.57 4.06 8.17
C PRO A 144 -0.25 4.13 8.95
N MET A 145 -0.25 3.67 10.20
CA MET A 145 0.89 3.74 11.11
C MET A 145 1.22 2.35 11.65
N ALA A 146 2.04 1.59 10.94
CA ALA A 146 2.52 0.29 11.41
C ALA A 146 3.56 0.41 12.56
N ASN A 147 4.20 1.58 12.71
CA ASN A 147 5.08 1.92 13.82
C ASN A 147 4.73 3.31 14.40
N PRO A 148 3.63 3.41 15.18
CA PRO A 148 3.16 4.70 15.70
C PRO A 148 4.14 5.32 16.71
N ASP A 149 4.91 4.52 17.45
CA ASP A 149 5.90 5.04 18.41
C ASP A 149 7.08 5.71 17.71
N GLY A 150 7.64 5.06 16.69
CA GLY A 150 8.74 5.62 15.90
C GLY A 150 8.31 6.89 15.16
N ARG A 151 7.07 6.95 14.69
CA ARG A 151 6.48 8.17 14.10
C ARG A 151 6.51 9.33 15.10
N GLU A 152 5.98 9.11 16.29
CA GLU A 152 5.82 10.14 17.31
C GLU A 152 7.14 10.73 17.77
N ILE A 153 8.13 9.87 18.00
CA ILE A 153 9.50 10.31 18.28
C ILE A 153 10.01 11.17 17.13
N TRP A 154 9.86 10.69 15.89
CA TRP A 154 10.37 11.44 14.76
C TRP A 154 9.69 12.81 14.58
N PHE A 155 8.42 12.97 14.95
CA PHE A 155 7.74 14.27 14.93
C PHE A 155 8.20 15.19 16.05
N HIS A 156 8.15 14.71 17.30
CA HIS A 156 8.21 15.56 18.49
C HIS A 156 9.61 15.64 19.13
N GLU A 157 10.52 14.73 18.77
CA GLU A 157 11.88 14.71 19.27
C GLU A 157 12.89 15.15 18.20
N ALA A 158 14.12 15.37 18.65
CA ALA A 158 15.23 15.67 17.78
C ALA A 158 15.58 14.44 16.95
N ALA A 159 15.67 14.64 15.63
CA ALA A 159 15.81 13.58 14.68
C ALA A 159 16.65 14.01 13.48
N THR A 160 17.13 13.04 12.72
CA THR A 160 17.75 13.25 11.40
C THR A 160 16.75 12.82 10.31
N PRO A 161 17.07 12.98 9.02
CA PRO A 161 16.26 12.35 7.99
C PRO A 161 16.22 10.82 8.11
N SER A 162 17.22 10.18 8.72
CA SER A 162 17.37 8.73 8.78
C SER A 162 17.05 8.12 10.15
N TYR A 163 16.85 8.94 11.19
CA TYR A 163 16.58 8.55 12.58
C TYR A 163 15.45 9.42 13.12
N GLN A 164 14.47 8.93 13.86
CA GLN A 164 14.24 7.56 14.34
C GLN A 164 13.61 6.64 13.28
N ARG A 165 14.22 5.47 13.02
CA ARG A 165 13.73 4.48 12.03
C ARG A 165 12.99 3.30 12.67
N GLY A 166 13.54 2.78 13.77
CA GLY A 166 12.98 1.64 14.50
C GLY A 166 11.78 2.04 15.36
N GLY A 167 11.35 1.14 16.24
CA GLY A 167 10.47 1.51 17.35
C GLY A 167 11.28 1.70 18.63
N ILE A 168 10.65 1.53 19.80
CA ILE A 168 11.18 2.00 21.09
C ILE A 168 11.52 0.90 22.10
N ARG A 169 11.46 -0.37 21.69
CA ARG A 169 11.93 -1.49 22.51
C ARG A 169 13.42 -1.33 22.83
N PRO A 170 13.81 -1.29 24.12
CA PRO A 170 15.21 -1.24 24.50
C PRO A 170 16.00 -2.38 23.85
N THR A 171 17.11 -2.04 23.22
CA THR A 171 17.92 -3.00 22.46
C THR A 171 19.39 -2.74 22.70
N ASP A 172 20.07 -3.72 23.30
CA ASP A 172 21.53 -3.78 23.38
C ASP A 172 22.06 -4.04 21.96
N ASN A 173 22.48 -2.98 21.28
CA ASN A 173 22.81 -3.03 19.86
C ASN A 173 24.20 -3.60 19.57
N ASP A 174 25.11 -3.59 20.54
CA ASP A 174 26.50 -4.00 20.39
C ASP A 174 26.93 -5.17 21.32
N TYR A 175 25.99 -5.67 22.14
CA TYR A 175 26.11 -6.82 23.03
C TYR A 175 27.07 -6.61 24.19
N ASP A 176 27.18 -5.39 24.70
CA ASP A 176 28.02 -5.07 25.85
C ASP A 176 27.31 -5.24 27.20
N GLY A 177 25.98 -5.44 27.18
CA GLY A 177 25.14 -5.75 28.33
C GLY A 177 24.33 -4.58 28.85
N GLU A 178 24.44 -3.40 28.26
CA GLU A 178 23.61 -2.23 28.56
C GLU A 178 22.68 -1.89 27.36
N TYR A 179 21.73 -0.97 27.54
CA TYR A 179 20.67 -0.72 26.56
C TYR A 179 20.50 0.78 26.26
N ASP A 180 20.49 1.13 24.98
CA ASP A 180 20.15 2.48 24.47
C ASP A 180 21.04 3.58 25.09
N GLU A 181 22.36 3.35 25.19
CA GLU A 181 23.28 4.16 26.00
C GLU A 181 23.69 5.51 25.41
N ASP A 182 23.67 5.66 24.08
CA ASP A 182 24.29 6.80 23.40
C ASP A 182 23.45 7.31 22.21
N ALA A 183 22.32 7.94 22.55
CA ALA A 183 21.41 8.57 21.61
C ALA A 183 21.96 9.88 21.04
N TYR A 184 21.31 10.38 19.98
CA TYR A 184 21.60 11.72 19.48
C TYR A 184 21.24 12.80 20.49
N ASP A 185 22.20 13.68 20.78
CA ASP A 185 21.98 14.89 21.58
C ASP A 185 21.72 16.09 20.68
N ASP A 186 20.56 16.73 20.89
CA ASP A 186 20.26 18.04 20.32
C ASP A 186 21.05 19.11 21.07
N LEU A 187 22.23 19.46 20.56
CA LEU A 187 23.21 20.28 21.28
C LEU A 187 22.73 21.72 21.46
N ASP A 188 21.76 22.16 20.66
CA ASP A 188 21.26 23.53 20.70
C ASP A 188 19.75 23.68 20.96
N GLY A 189 19.03 22.56 21.06
CA GLY A 189 17.62 22.50 21.43
C GLY A 189 16.67 22.96 20.33
N ASP A 190 17.07 22.92 19.05
CA ASP A 190 16.24 23.34 17.92
C ASP A 190 15.31 22.25 17.36
N GLY A 191 15.38 21.03 17.91
CA GLY A 191 14.60 19.87 17.51
C GLY A 191 15.13 19.16 16.26
N HIS A 192 16.36 19.46 15.83
CA HIS A 192 17.01 18.87 14.67
C HIS A 192 18.41 18.40 15.01
N ILE A 193 18.67 17.11 14.76
CA ILE A 193 20.04 16.60 14.85
C ILE A 193 20.76 16.94 13.55
N THR A 194 21.58 17.99 13.58
CA THR A 194 22.35 18.44 12.41
C THR A 194 23.78 17.90 12.43
N SER A 195 24.74 18.53 11.73
CA SER A 195 26.11 18.00 11.59
C SER A 195 27.12 18.77 12.42
N MET A 196 28.09 18.04 12.99
CA MET A 196 29.22 18.58 13.73
C MET A 196 30.46 18.70 12.85
N TRP A 197 31.13 19.85 12.91
CA TRP A 197 32.33 20.14 12.13
C TRP A 197 33.42 20.75 12.99
N LYS A 198 34.65 20.22 12.89
CA LYS A 198 35.80 20.72 13.63
C LYS A 198 36.84 21.32 12.70
N LYS A 199 37.40 22.47 13.11
CA LYS A 199 38.61 23.00 12.49
C LYS A 199 39.78 22.05 12.77
N ASP A 200 40.36 21.56 11.70
CA ASP A 200 41.44 20.57 11.73
C ASP A 200 42.42 20.89 10.59
N PRO A 201 43.67 21.25 10.87
CA PRO A 201 44.67 21.55 9.84
C PRO A 201 44.90 20.42 8.83
N LEU A 202 44.57 19.17 9.17
CA LEU A 202 44.65 18.01 8.27
C LEU A 202 43.29 17.58 7.72
N GLY A 203 42.24 18.33 8.06
CA GLY A 203 40.87 18.09 7.68
C GLY A 203 40.70 18.09 6.17
N ARG A 204 39.89 17.15 5.68
CA ARG A 204 39.71 16.88 4.24
C ARG A 204 38.50 17.57 3.64
N TYR A 205 37.92 18.51 4.35
CA TYR A 205 36.82 19.34 3.91
C TYR A 205 37.16 20.81 4.03
N GLU A 206 36.57 21.62 3.17
CA GLU A 206 36.55 23.07 3.29
C GLU A 206 35.11 23.58 3.24
N ARG A 207 34.85 24.76 3.79
CA ARG A 207 33.59 25.47 3.59
C ARG A 207 33.49 25.81 2.11
N ASP A 208 32.38 25.45 1.49
CA ASP A 208 32.13 25.74 0.08
C ASP A 208 32.16 27.27 -0.13
N PRO A 209 33.06 27.77 -1.01
CA PRO A 209 33.27 29.20 -1.19
C PRO A 209 32.10 29.89 -1.90
N ASP A 210 31.30 29.13 -2.66
CA ASP A 210 30.14 29.66 -3.38
C ASP A 210 28.85 29.57 -2.54
N ASP A 211 28.83 28.68 -1.55
CA ASP A 211 27.69 28.46 -0.68
C ASP A 211 28.09 27.96 0.71
N GLU A 212 28.27 28.90 1.63
CA GLU A 212 28.79 28.64 2.98
C GLU A 212 27.95 27.64 3.81
N ARG A 213 26.77 27.26 3.33
CA ARG A 213 25.89 26.26 3.94
C ARG A 213 26.38 24.82 3.73
N PHE A 214 27.36 24.62 2.85
CA PHE A 214 27.88 23.30 2.52
C PHE A 214 29.38 23.21 2.79
N PHE A 215 29.81 21.97 3.01
CA PHE A 215 31.21 21.59 3.05
C PHE A 215 31.50 20.69 1.86
N ILE A 216 32.60 20.95 1.18
CA ILE A 216 33.08 20.15 0.04
C ILE A 216 34.34 19.41 0.43
N ARG A 217 34.49 18.18 -0.10
CA ARG A 217 35.67 17.37 0.16
C ARG A 217 36.76 17.78 -0.82
N VAL A 218 37.94 18.16 -0.31
CA VAL A 218 39.10 18.52 -1.14
C VAL A 218 39.72 17.27 -1.76
N GLY A 219 40.26 17.38 -2.97
CA GLY A 219 40.83 16.28 -3.76
C GLY A 219 42.00 15.60 -3.04
N ARG A 220 42.18 14.27 -3.19
CA ARG A 220 43.15 13.48 -2.39
C ARG A 220 44.56 14.09 -2.37
N ASP A 221 44.97 14.64 -3.51
CA ASP A 221 46.30 15.19 -3.77
C ASP A 221 46.40 16.72 -3.58
N GLU A 222 45.32 17.35 -3.13
CA GLU A 222 45.26 18.78 -2.80
C GLU A 222 45.60 19.02 -1.32
N GLU A 223 45.95 20.26 -1.00
CA GLU A 223 46.19 20.69 0.39
C GLU A 223 44.95 20.44 1.26
N PRO A 224 45.12 20.13 2.56
CA PRO A 224 43.99 19.97 3.48
C PRO A 224 43.06 21.20 3.50
N GLY A 225 41.75 20.95 3.49
CA GLY A 225 40.71 21.99 3.47
C GLY A 225 40.44 22.63 4.83
N GLY A 226 41.04 22.11 5.91
CA GLY A 226 40.99 22.72 7.24
C GLY A 226 39.80 22.31 8.11
N TRP A 227 38.94 21.41 7.64
CA TRP A 227 37.77 20.92 8.37
C TRP A 227 37.60 19.41 8.33
N THR A 228 37.15 18.86 9.45
CA THR A 228 36.81 17.45 9.62
C THR A 228 35.34 17.34 10.02
N ASN A 229 34.59 16.49 9.32
CA ASN A 229 33.22 16.12 9.67
C ASN A 229 33.27 15.14 10.85
N LEU A 230 32.57 15.47 11.94
CA LEU A 230 32.51 14.65 13.16
C LEU A 230 31.23 13.80 13.24
N GLY A 231 30.33 13.90 12.27
CA GLY A 231 29.06 13.18 12.24
C GLY A 231 27.88 14.06 12.62
N SER A 232 26.83 13.42 13.13
CA SER A 232 25.63 14.08 13.65
C SER A 232 25.88 14.71 15.02
N GLU A 233 25.08 15.71 15.40
CA GLU A 233 25.06 16.24 16.78
C GLU A 233 24.87 15.14 17.81
N GLY A 234 25.63 15.21 18.90
CA GLY A 234 25.77 14.15 19.89
C GLY A 234 26.83 14.46 20.93
N LEU A 235 26.75 13.80 22.07
CA LEU A 235 27.79 13.70 23.08
C LEU A 235 28.28 12.25 23.19
N ASP A 236 29.39 12.06 23.89
CA ASP A 236 29.89 10.75 24.31
C ASP A 236 29.30 10.49 25.71
N ASN A 237 28.09 9.93 25.75
CA ASN A 237 27.29 9.88 26.98
C ASN A 237 27.78 8.82 27.98
N ASP A 238 28.43 7.76 27.48
CA ASP A 238 28.96 6.64 28.26
C ASP A 238 30.47 6.72 28.51
N GLY A 239 31.18 7.59 27.80
CA GLY A 239 32.61 7.85 27.96
C GLY A 239 33.52 6.82 27.28
N ASP A 240 33.02 6.05 26.32
CA ASP A 240 33.77 5.05 25.57
C ASP A 240 34.65 5.66 24.44
N GLY A 241 34.47 6.97 24.18
CA GLY A 241 35.20 7.74 23.18
C GLY A 241 34.50 7.82 21.83
N ARG A 242 33.27 7.31 21.72
CA ARG A 242 32.42 7.36 20.54
C ARG A 242 31.18 8.21 20.83
N VAL A 243 30.48 8.60 19.77
CA VAL A 243 29.36 9.57 19.84
C VAL A 243 28.24 9.06 18.94
N ASN A 244 27.02 9.04 19.47
CA ASN A 244 25.77 8.59 18.84
C ASN A 244 25.77 7.12 18.41
N GLU A 245 26.31 6.20 19.23
CA GLU A 245 26.46 4.79 18.82
C GLU A 245 25.29 3.88 19.20
N ASP A 246 24.49 4.23 20.21
CA ASP A 246 23.43 3.36 20.74
C ASP A 246 22.16 4.15 21.16
N GLY A 247 21.50 4.80 20.20
CA GLY A 247 20.23 5.48 20.48
C GLY A 247 19.03 4.53 20.63
N PRO A 248 17.94 4.96 21.30
CA PRO A 248 16.74 4.17 21.56
C PRO A 248 16.29 3.31 20.38
N GLY A 249 16.04 2.03 20.63
CA GLY A 249 15.64 1.09 19.59
C GLY A 249 16.85 0.40 18.96
N GLY A 250 16.74 -0.04 17.70
CA GLY A 250 17.79 -0.85 17.04
C GLY A 250 17.30 -2.13 16.38
N TYR A 251 16.03 -2.46 16.62
CA TYR A 251 15.29 -3.40 15.78
C TYR A 251 14.71 -2.72 14.54
N ASP A 252 14.62 -3.48 13.45
CA ASP A 252 13.98 -3.10 12.20
C ASP A 252 12.71 -3.95 12.06
N PRO A 253 11.51 -3.38 12.24
CA PRO A 253 10.26 -4.14 12.12
C PRO A 253 10.08 -4.77 10.74
N ASN A 254 10.72 -4.26 9.68
CA ASN A 254 10.75 -4.91 8.37
C ASN A 254 11.91 -5.94 8.23
N ARG A 255 12.37 -6.51 9.34
CA ARG A 255 13.24 -7.71 9.43
C ARG A 255 12.67 -8.79 10.36
N ASN A 256 11.51 -8.57 10.97
CA ASN A 256 10.94 -9.43 12.00
C ASN A 256 9.87 -10.42 11.48
N TRP A 257 9.79 -10.63 10.16
CA TRP A 257 8.77 -11.47 9.54
C TRP A 257 9.26 -12.90 9.27
N PRO A 258 8.38 -13.92 9.24
CA PRO A 258 8.82 -15.33 9.17
C PRO A 258 9.60 -15.76 7.92
N SER A 259 9.41 -15.10 6.78
CA SER A 259 10.03 -15.55 5.54
C SER A 259 11.51 -15.26 5.49
N ASP A 260 12.30 -16.32 5.38
CA ASP A 260 13.77 -16.26 5.38
C ASP A 260 14.30 -15.38 6.53
N TRP A 261 13.66 -15.48 7.70
CA TRP A 261 14.11 -14.79 8.89
C TRP A 261 15.48 -15.30 9.30
N GLN A 262 16.36 -14.37 9.69
CA GLN A 262 17.71 -14.68 10.13
C GLN A 262 17.99 -13.97 11.47
N PRO A 263 18.79 -14.57 12.36
CA PRO A 263 19.13 -13.96 13.65
C PRO A 263 19.97 -12.70 13.47
N ASN A 264 20.02 -11.87 14.52
CA ASN A 264 20.66 -10.54 14.49
C ASN A 264 22.10 -10.51 13.97
N TYR A 265 22.91 -11.56 14.21
CA TYR A 265 24.30 -11.63 13.73
C TYR A 265 24.41 -11.83 12.20
N VAL A 266 23.30 -12.15 11.51
CA VAL A 266 23.19 -12.21 10.04
C VAL A 266 22.40 -11.00 9.53
N GLN A 267 21.25 -10.72 10.16
CA GLN A 267 20.37 -9.62 9.80
C GLN A 267 20.16 -8.72 11.02
N ARG A 268 20.88 -7.61 11.10
CA ARG A 268 20.71 -6.63 12.18
C ARG A 268 19.24 -6.20 12.27
N GLY A 269 18.75 -6.12 13.51
CA GLY A 269 17.42 -5.64 13.86
C GLY A 269 16.27 -6.62 13.63
N ALA A 270 16.55 -7.90 13.34
CA ALA A 270 15.53 -8.92 13.08
C ALA A 270 14.72 -9.35 14.31
N GLY A 271 15.15 -8.96 15.52
CA GLY A 271 14.54 -9.38 16.78
C GLY A 271 15.02 -10.77 17.22
N GLU A 272 14.33 -11.37 18.19
CA GLU A 272 14.73 -12.64 18.80
C GLU A 272 14.20 -13.85 18.01
N TYR A 273 13.02 -13.69 17.42
CA TYR A 273 12.32 -14.67 16.57
C TYR A 273 11.30 -13.92 15.69
N PRO A 274 10.78 -14.54 14.62
CA PRO A 274 9.72 -13.94 13.81
C PRO A 274 8.50 -13.55 14.65
N PHE A 275 7.93 -12.37 14.42
CA PHE A 275 6.81 -11.81 15.21
C PHE A 275 7.13 -11.58 16.69
N SER A 276 8.40 -11.41 17.06
CA SER A 276 8.79 -11.01 18.42
C SER A 276 8.40 -9.56 18.77
N LEU A 277 8.05 -8.75 17.77
CA LEU A 277 7.56 -7.38 17.97
C LEU A 277 6.03 -7.38 18.01
N PRO A 278 5.39 -6.66 18.94
CA PRO A 278 3.94 -6.64 19.05
C PRO A 278 3.27 -6.07 17.79
N GLU A 279 3.90 -5.11 17.11
CA GLU A 279 3.38 -4.50 15.88
C GLU A 279 3.32 -5.50 14.73
N THR A 280 4.44 -6.18 14.44
CA THR A 280 4.49 -7.18 13.36
C THR A 280 3.63 -8.39 13.69
N LYS A 281 3.52 -8.77 14.97
CA LYS A 281 2.63 -9.82 15.43
C LYS A 281 1.17 -9.47 15.19
N ALA A 282 0.74 -8.25 15.52
CA ALA A 282 -0.63 -7.79 15.32
C ALA A 282 -1.03 -7.86 13.84
N VAL A 283 -0.18 -7.34 12.95
CA VAL A 283 -0.41 -7.43 11.49
C VAL A 283 -0.39 -8.87 11.01
N GLY A 284 0.55 -9.68 11.51
CA GLY A 284 0.67 -11.10 11.18
C GLY A 284 -0.59 -11.88 11.53
N ASP A 285 -1.07 -11.73 12.76
CA ASP A 285 -2.31 -12.36 13.26
C ASP A 285 -3.52 -11.89 12.45
N PHE A 286 -3.62 -10.60 12.14
CA PHE A 286 -4.68 -10.04 11.29
C PHE A 286 -4.68 -10.67 9.89
N LEU A 287 -3.55 -10.69 9.18
CA LEU A 287 -3.47 -11.24 7.83
C LEU A 287 -3.75 -12.76 7.79
N MET A 288 -3.31 -13.51 8.80
CA MET A 288 -3.63 -14.94 8.91
C MET A 288 -5.11 -15.20 9.19
N ALA A 289 -5.81 -14.28 9.87
CA ALA A 289 -7.25 -14.35 10.11
C ALA A 289 -8.11 -13.95 8.89
N HIS A 290 -7.51 -13.29 7.88
CA HIS A 290 -8.18 -12.79 6.67
C HIS A 290 -7.63 -13.46 5.40
N PRO A 291 -7.91 -14.76 5.18
CA PRO A 291 -7.35 -15.50 4.05
C PRO A 291 -7.84 -14.99 2.68
N ASN A 292 -8.91 -14.20 2.65
CA ASN A 292 -9.44 -13.52 1.48
C ASN A 292 -8.56 -12.36 0.97
N VAL A 293 -7.50 -11.98 1.70
CA VAL A 293 -6.53 -10.98 1.24
C VAL A 293 -5.72 -11.54 0.07
N ALA A 294 -5.82 -10.89 -1.09
CA ALA A 294 -5.17 -11.32 -2.32
C ALA A 294 -4.04 -10.38 -2.77
N ALA A 295 -4.08 -9.12 -2.35
CA ALA A 295 -3.03 -8.15 -2.60
C ALA A 295 -2.57 -7.42 -1.33
N PHE A 296 -1.34 -6.94 -1.39
CA PHE A 296 -0.67 -6.21 -0.32
C PHE A 296 0.05 -4.98 -0.90
N GLN A 297 -0.05 -3.83 -0.25
CA GLN A 297 0.74 -2.65 -0.58
C GLN A 297 1.33 -2.06 0.69
N SER A 298 2.66 -2.01 0.76
CA SER A 298 3.36 -1.28 1.81
C SER A 298 4.04 -0.06 1.25
N TYR A 299 3.87 1.07 1.93
CA TYR A 299 4.55 2.31 1.62
C TYR A 299 5.74 2.53 2.55
N HIS A 300 6.86 2.80 1.92
CA HIS A 300 8.15 3.07 2.52
C HIS A 300 8.74 4.35 1.94
N ASN A 301 9.96 4.69 2.32
CA ASN A 301 10.69 5.80 1.75
C ASN A 301 12.20 5.56 1.89
N SER A 302 13.09 5.86 0.93
CA SER A 302 12.94 6.73 -0.24
C SER A 302 13.65 6.16 -1.46
N GLY A 303 13.24 6.56 -2.64
CA GLY A 303 14.00 6.31 -3.86
C GLY A 303 13.20 6.25 -5.15
N GLY A 304 11.87 6.34 -5.11
CA GLY A 304 11.03 6.13 -6.28
C GLY A 304 11.17 4.70 -6.80
N MET A 305 10.71 3.72 -6.03
CA MET A 305 10.84 2.30 -6.38
C MET A 305 9.52 1.57 -6.22
N ILE A 306 9.29 0.58 -7.07
CA ILE A 306 8.19 -0.39 -6.96
C ILE A 306 8.84 -1.75 -6.78
N LEU A 307 9.00 -2.17 -5.53
CA LEU A 307 9.80 -3.34 -5.16
C LEU A 307 8.94 -4.59 -5.05
N ARG A 308 9.39 -5.68 -5.66
CA ARG A 308 8.92 -7.04 -5.40
C ARG A 308 10.04 -7.98 -4.95
N GLY A 309 9.69 -9.14 -4.43
CA GLY A 309 10.66 -10.22 -4.21
C GLY A 309 11.06 -10.92 -5.52
N PRO A 310 11.97 -11.92 -5.48
CA PRO A 310 12.56 -12.49 -4.27
C PRO A 310 13.50 -11.54 -3.53
N ALA A 311 13.55 -11.67 -2.20
CA ALA A 311 14.35 -10.83 -1.32
C ALA A 311 15.81 -11.32 -1.13
N ALA A 312 16.14 -12.54 -1.56
CA ALA A 312 17.49 -13.09 -1.59
C ALA A 312 17.75 -13.84 -2.92
N SER A 313 19.03 -13.98 -3.31
CA SER A 313 19.43 -14.57 -4.60
C SER A 313 19.16 -16.08 -4.71
N TYR A 314 19.05 -16.77 -3.59
CA TYR A 314 18.72 -18.20 -3.53
C TYR A 314 17.21 -18.47 -3.47
N LEU A 315 16.38 -17.43 -3.32
CA LEU A 315 14.93 -17.54 -3.38
C LEU A 315 14.47 -17.42 -4.83
N THR A 316 13.55 -18.28 -5.25
CA THR A 316 13.06 -18.33 -6.64
C THR A 316 11.54 -18.22 -6.67
N TYR A 317 11.03 -17.22 -7.38
CA TYR A 317 9.59 -17.07 -7.62
C TYR A 317 9.17 -17.83 -8.88
N PRO A 318 8.02 -18.54 -8.86
CA PRO A 318 7.50 -19.20 -10.05
C PRO A 318 7.34 -18.23 -11.23
N GLY A 319 7.69 -18.68 -12.43
CA GLY A 319 7.61 -17.83 -13.64
C GLY A 319 6.19 -17.35 -13.98
N GLU A 320 5.15 -18.08 -13.53
CA GLU A 320 3.75 -17.65 -13.61
C GLU A 320 3.50 -16.36 -12.80
N ASP A 321 3.96 -16.35 -11.55
CA ASP A 321 3.78 -15.22 -10.64
C ASP A 321 4.69 -14.05 -11.00
N VAL A 322 5.89 -14.32 -11.53
CA VAL A 322 6.78 -13.25 -12.07
C VAL A 322 6.08 -12.48 -13.19
N ARG A 323 5.28 -13.12 -14.05
CA ARG A 323 4.52 -12.42 -15.11
C ARG A 323 3.42 -11.52 -14.55
N VAL A 324 2.75 -11.95 -13.48
CA VAL A 324 1.78 -11.13 -12.74
C VAL A 324 2.46 -9.88 -12.22
N TYR A 325 3.58 -10.07 -11.51
CA TYR A 325 4.40 -8.98 -10.99
C TYR A 325 4.87 -8.01 -12.08
N THR A 326 5.42 -8.50 -13.19
CA THR A 326 5.87 -7.65 -14.30
C THR A 326 4.73 -6.82 -14.87
N ALA A 327 3.57 -7.43 -15.15
CA ALA A 327 2.42 -6.70 -15.70
C ALA A 327 1.93 -5.57 -14.77
N LEU A 328 1.95 -5.80 -13.46
CA LEU A 328 1.60 -4.80 -12.46
C LEU A 328 2.67 -3.69 -12.36
N GLN A 329 3.96 -4.07 -12.30
CA GLN A 329 5.08 -3.12 -12.24
C GLN A 329 5.15 -2.22 -13.48
N ASP A 330 4.93 -2.76 -14.68
CA ASP A 330 4.93 -1.99 -15.93
C ASP A 330 3.87 -0.87 -15.91
N MET A 331 2.69 -1.15 -15.37
CA MET A 331 1.67 -0.12 -15.17
C MET A 331 2.08 0.87 -14.07
N GLY A 332 2.70 0.38 -12.99
CA GLY A 332 3.20 1.23 -11.93
C GLY A 332 4.23 2.25 -12.41
N GLU A 333 5.23 1.84 -13.21
CA GLU A 333 6.21 2.77 -13.80
C GLU A 333 5.56 3.83 -14.70
N LYS A 334 4.44 3.49 -15.36
CA LYS A 334 3.68 4.44 -16.16
C LYS A 334 2.92 5.47 -15.30
N LEU A 335 2.33 5.04 -14.19
CA LEU A 335 1.53 5.89 -13.30
C LEU A 335 2.39 6.76 -12.37
N LEU A 336 3.60 6.27 -12.05
CA LEU A 336 4.56 6.86 -11.12
C LEU A 336 5.84 7.30 -11.86
N PRO A 337 5.88 8.52 -12.42
CA PRO A 337 7.09 9.04 -13.06
C PRO A 337 8.28 9.00 -12.11
N PHE A 338 9.45 8.66 -12.66
CA PHE A 338 10.71 8.46 -11.94
C PHE A 338 10.72 7.28 -10.97
N TYR A 339 9.61 6.55 -10.81
CA TYR A 339 9.63 5.28 -10.10
C TYR A 339 10.12 4.19 -11.05
N ARG A 340 10.80 3.20 -10.48
CA ARG A 340 11.36 2.09 -11.24
C ARG A 340 10.95 0.75 -10.64
N ALA A 341 10.66 -0.21 -11.50
CA ALA A 341 10.40 -1.59 -11.13
C ALA A 341 11.68 -2.28 -10.67
N PHE A 342 11.69 -2.78 -9.44
CA PHE A 342 12.86 -3.39 -8.83
C PHE A 342 12.55 -4.80 -8.32
N VAL A 343 13.56 -5.67 -8.39
CA VAL A 343 13.62 -6.95 -7.67
C VAL A 343 14.58 -6.78 -6.50
N THR A 344 14.08 -6.93 -5.26
CA THR A 344 14.77 -6.55 -4.02
C THR A 344 16.24 -6.99 -3.98
N HIS A 345 16.57 -8.29 -4.07
CA HIS A 345 17.96 -8.73 -3.95
C HIS A 345 18.87 -8.33 -5.12
N LYS A 346 18.27 -8.19 -6.32
CA LYS A 346 19.02 -8.02 -7.57
C LYS A 346 19.40 -6.57 -7.78
N ASP A 347 18.46 -5.67 -7.51
CA ASP A 347 18.57 -4.25 -7.81
C ASP A 347 18.88 -3.41 -6.55
N LEU A 348 18.70 -3.98 -5.35
CA LEU A 348 19.16 -3.42 -4.07
C LEU A 348 20.18 -4.34 -3.39
N TYR A 349 19.72 -5.09 -2.40
CA TYR A 349 20.51 -5.94 -1.52
C TYR A 349 19.61 -7.05 -0.95
N THR A 350 20.24 -8.08 -0.38
CA THR A 350 19.49 -9.18 0.23
C THR A 350 18.80 -8.71 1.50
N VAL A 351 17.51 -9.04 1.65
CA VAL A 351 16.69 -8.71 2.81
C VAL A 351 16.14 -10.00 3.42
N HIS A 352 16.42 -10.23 4.70
CA HIS A 352 15.89 -11.35 5.47
C HIS A 352 14.74 -10.90 6.36
N GLY A 353 13.71 -11.73 6.50
CA GLY A 353 12.56 -11.45 7.37
C GLY A 353 11.76 -10.22 6.98
N GLY A 354 11.64 -9.91 5.68
CA GLY A 354 10.88 -8.76 5.19
C GLY A 354 9.38 -9.04 5.06
N GLU A 355 8.55 -8.03 5.32
CA GLU A 355 7.08 -8.11 5.37
C GLU A 355 6.47 -8.63 4.08
N LYS A 356 6.73 -7.94 2.97
CA LYS A 356 6.25 -8.33 1.64
C LYS A 356 6.72 -9.72 1.23
N GLY A 357 7.93 -10.10 1.66
CA GLY A 357 8.47 -11.45 1.44
C GLY A 357 7.55 -12.48 2.08
N TRP A 358 7.21 -12.29 3.36
CA TRP A 358 6.28 -13.16 4.08
C TRP A 358 4.86 -13.16 3.52
N ALA A 359 4.29 -12.00 3.18
CA ALA A 359 2.97 -11.92 2.58
C ALA A 359 2.86 -12.79 1.31
N TYR A 360 3.88 -12.77 0.45
CA TYR A 360 3.88 -13.59 -0.77
C TYR A 360 4.27 -15.04 -0.53
N GLU A 361 5.42 -15.28 0.12
CA GLU A 361 6.00 -16.62 0.27
C GLU A 361 5.23 -17.47 1.29
N GLY A 362 4.67 -16.84 2.33
CA GLY A 362 3.93 -17.47 3.42
C GLY A 362 2.42 -17.50 3.21
N LEU A 363 1.84 -16.50 2.55
CA LEU A 363 0.37 -16.37 2.38
C LEU A 363 -0.10 -16.31 0.92
N GLY A 364 0.81 -16.34 -0.07
CA GLY A 364 0.44 -16.25 -1.48
C GLY A 364 -0.24 -14.93 -1.86
N ILE A 365 0.09 -13.84 -1.16
CA ILE A 365 -0.45 -12.50 -1.42
C ILE A 365 0.51 -11.76 -2.37
N PHE A 366 -0.01 -11.23 -3.47
CA PHE A 366 0.83 -10.44 -4.39
C PHE A 366 1.01 -9.05 -3.81
N GLY A 367 2.25 -8.63 -3.58
CA GLY A 367 2.49 -7.36 -2.91
C GLY A 367 3.70 -6.59 -3.38
N PHE A 368 3.64 -5.28 -3.16
CA PHE A 368 4.72 -4.34 -3.44
C PHE A 368 5.11 -3.56 -2.20
N THR A 369 6.39 -3.20 -2.15
CA THR A 369 6.87 -2.11 -1.32
C THR A 369 7.15 -0.94 -2.25
N ASN A 370 6.51 0.20 -2.02
CA ASN A 370 6.83 1.41 -2.75
C ASN A 370 7.76 2.27 -1.91
N GLU A 371 8.99 2.48 -2.39
CA GLU A 371 9.88 3.50 -1.81
C GLU A 371 9.45 4.83 -2.40
N LEU A 372 8.81 5.67 -1.58
CA LEU A 372 8.32 6.99 -1.96
C LEU A 372 9.47 7.94 -2.27
N TRP A 373 9.18 9.21 -2.54
CA TRP A 373 10.08 10.33 -2.79
C TRP A 373 11.43 10.03 -3.46
N THR A 374 11.62 10.60 -4.64
CA THR A 374 12.92 10.59 -5.32
C THR A 374 13.35 12.01 -5.62
N ASN A 375 14.64 12.27 -5.44
CA ASN A 375 15.24 13.57 -5.80
C ASN A 375 14.97 13.92 -7.27
N ALA A 376 14.67 12.95 -8.12
CA ALA A 376 14.32 13.21 -9.52
C ALA A 376 13.13 14.17 -9.70
N TRP A 377 12.24 14.26 -8.70
CA TRP A 377 11.12 15.20 -8.70
C TRP A 377 11.54 16.66 -8.55
N MET A 378 12.71 16.96 -7.97
CA MET A 378 13.16 18.32 -7.67
C MET A 378 13.10 19.26 -8.89
N PHE A 379 13.67 18.81 -10.01
CA PHE A 379 13.62 19.52 -11.30
C PHE A 379 13.13 18.61 -12.43
N LYS A 380 12.38 17.55 -12.10
CA LYS A 380 11.86 16.55 -13.04
C LYS A 380 12.96 15.98 -13.95
N SER A 381 14.07 15.57 -13.34
CA SER A 381 15.28 15.05 -14.00
C SER A 381 15.69 13.74 -13.33
N GLU A 382 15.97 12.67 -14.08
CA GLU A 382 16.26 11.35 -13.50
C GLU A 382 17.45 11.33 -12.52
N ARG A 383 18.43 12.22 -12.71
CA ARG A 383 19.66 12.25 -11.91
C ARG A 383 20.07 13.70 -11.59
N PRO A 384 19.41 14.35 -10.62
CA PRO A 384 19.78 15.71 -10.22
C PRO A 384 21.21 15.73 -9.66
N SER A 385 21.98 16.74 -10.09
CA SER A 385 23.34 17.00 -9.61
C SER A 385 23.33 17.50 -8.16
N GLN A 386 24.52 17.61 -7.55
CA GLN A 386 24.61 18.25 -6.23
C GLN A 386 24.20 19.72 -6.29
N ASP A 387 24.55 20.43 -7.36
CA ASP A 387 24.16 21.83 -7.55
C ASP A 387 22.65 21.99 -7.74
N ASP A 388 22.00 21.05 -8.43
CA ASP A 388 20.53 21.01 -8.50
C ASP A 388 19.92 20.87 -7.11
N ARG A 389 20.46 19.99 -6.25
CA ARG A 389 19.94 19.85 -4.87
C ARG A 389 20.14 21.13 -4.05
N LYS A 390 21.29 21.78 -4.18
CA LYS A 390 21.55 23.09 -3.53
C LYS A 390 20.56 24.15 -4.03
N LEU A 391 20.35 24.21 -5.35
CA LEU A 391 19.45 25.16 -6.00
C LEU A 391 17.99 24.93 -5.60
N PHE A 392 17.54 23.68 -5.54
CA PHE A 392 16.20 23.31 -5.10
C PHE A 392 15.95 23.79 -3.67
N ARG A 393 16.87 23.49 -2.74
CA ARG A 393 16.80 23.93 -1.35
C ARG A 393 16.78 25.46 -1.23
N LYS A 394 17.59 26.15 -2.03
CA LYS A 394 17.70 27.61 -2.01
C LYS A 394 16.49 28.32 -2.60
N LEU A 395 16.02 27.91 -3.78
CA LEU A 395 15.05 28.67 -4.58
C LEU A 395 13.62 28.14 -4.51
N LEU A 396 13.43 26.85 -4.21
CA LEU A 396 12.10 26.23 -4.13
C LEU A 396 11.68 25.95 -2.69
N GLN A 397 12.62 25.60 -1.81
CA GLN A 397 12.35 25.45 -0.37
C GLN A 397 12.72 26.69 0.44
N PHE A 398 13.25 27.74 -0.19
CA PHE A 398 13.64 28.99 0.48
C PHE A 398 14.45 28.78 1.76
N GLU A 399 15.36 27.80 1.73
CA GLU A 399 16.25 27.44 2.83
C GLU A 399 15.55 26.91 4.10
N GLU A 400 14.25 26.61 4.03
CA GLU A 400 13.43 26.13 5.16
C GLU A 400 14.03 24.88 5.82
N VAL A 401 14.68 24.02 5.04
CA VAL A 401 15.29 22.76 5.47
C VAL A 401 16.73 22.91 6.00
N TYR A 402 17.20 24.14 6.23
CA TYR A 402 18.56 24.43 6.67
C TYR A 402 18.59 25.10 8.07
N VAL A 403 19.62 24.77 8.84
CA VAL A 403 19.98 25.35 10.13
C VAL A 403 21.34 26.04 9.96
N PRO A 404 21.45 27.36 10.19
CA PRO A 404 22.72 28.08 10.08
C PRO A 404 23.79 27.52 11.01
N TYR A 405 24.99 27.28 10.46
CA TYR A 405 26.13 26.87 11.27
C TYR A 405 26.49 27.92 12.32
N LYS A 406 26.60 27.47 13.57
CA LYS A 406 27.03 28.29 14.71
C LYS A 406 28.11 27.57 15.54
N PRO A 407 29.00 28.32 16.20
CA PRO A 407 29.96 27.72 17.13
C PRO A 407 29.27 27.05 18.32
N TYR A 408 29.82 25.93 18.75
CA TYR A 408 29.44 25.20 19.96
C TYR A 408 30.70 24.70 20.68
N ASP A 409 30.72 24.76 22.01
CA ASP A 409 31.84 24.28 22.82
C ASP A 409 31.55 22.85 23.29
N HIS A 410 32.09 21.87 22.56
CA HIS A 410 31.81 20.46 22.79
C HIS A 410 32.76 19.88 23.86
N PRO A 411 32.27 19.11 24.84
CA PRO A 411 33.10 18.60 25.94
C PRO A 411 34.28 17.74 25.47
N THR A 412 34.06 16.85 24.50
CA THR A 412 35.11 15.99 23.89
C THR A 412 35.97 16.71 22.85
N TYR A 413 35.37 17.54 21.99
CA TYR A 413 36.04 18.08 20.81
C TYR A 413 36.50 19.53 20.91
N GLY A 414 36.13 20.27 21.97
CA GLY A 414 36.33 21.72 22.08
C GLY A 414 35.43 22.50 21.12
N GLU A 415 35.88 23.65 20.65
CA GLU A 415 35.12 24.48 19.70
C GLU A 415 34.88 23.73 18.37
N ILE A 416 33.60 23.50 18.07
CA ILE A 416 33.08 22.94 16.81
C ILE A 416 32.05 23.89 16.20
N LEU A 417 31.63 23.59 14.96
CA LEU A 417 30.42 24.14 14.37
C LEU A 417 29.33 23.08 14.37
N ILE A 418 28.12 23.48 14.75
CA ILE A 418 26.87 22.70 14.59
C ILE A 418 25.96 23.43 13.61
N GLY A 419 25.23 22.69 12.78
CA GLY A 419 24.34 23.21 11.75
C GLY A 419 24.27 22.29 10.53
N GLY A 420 23.54 22.71 9.50
CA GLY A 420 23.36 21.91 8.28
C GLY A 420 21.90 21.68 7.94
N THR A 421 21.53 20.44 7.62
CA THR A 421 20.18 20.13 7.13
C THR A 421 19.29 19.51 8.19
N LYS A 422 18.02 19.94 8.23
CA LYS A 422 16.97 19.41 9.12
C LYS A 422 16.53 17.99 8.74
N LYS A 423 15.77 17.33 9.63
CA LYS A 423 15.14 16.01 9.37
C LYS A 423 14.28 15.93 8.10
N TRP A 424 13.72 17.05 7.66
CA TRP A 424 12.85 17.18 6.47
C TRP A 424 13.58 17.23 5.11
N SER A 425 14.91 17.22 5.10
CA SER A 425 15.71 17.77 4.00
C SER A 425 16.01 16.86 2.80
N SER A 426 15.73 15.55 2.89
CA SER A 426 16.22 14.59 1.89
C SER A 426 15.30 13.40 1.59
N ARG A 427 14.61 12.88 2.60
CA ARG A 427 13.69 11.75 2.45
C ARG A 427 12.25 12.20 2.27
N VAL A 428 11.85 13.29 2.90
CA VAL A 428 10.46 13.73 2.88
C VAL A 428 10.20 14.68 1.70
N ALA A 429 9.14 14.41 0.96
CA ALA A 429 8.63 15.29 -0.08
C ALA A 429 8.27 16.64 0.55
N PRO A 430 8.63 17.77 -0.07
CA PRO A 430 8.13 19.06 0.37
C PRO A 430 6.60 19.04 0.43
N PRO A 431 5.96 19.66 1.45
CA PRO A 431 4.52 19.50 1.63
C PRO A 431 3.69 19.92 0.40
N TRP A 432 4.13 20.93 -0.35
CA TRP A 432 3.49 21.37 -1.60
C TRP A 432 3.62 20.38 -2.79
N MET A 433 4.39 19.31 -2.67
CA MET A 433 4.48 18.19 -3.62
C MET A 433 3.77 16.91 -3.13
N LEU A 434 3.34 16.88 -1.86
CA LEU A 434 2.86 15.67 -1.20
C LEU A 434 1.54 15.15 -1.81
N GLU A 435 0.61 16.04 -2.15
CA GLU A 435 -0.67 15.63 -2.75
C GLU A 435 -0.47 14.88 -4.09
N GLU A 436 0.46 15.32 -4.94
CA GLU A 436 0.77 14.63 -6.20
C GLU A 436 1.39 13.25 -5.93
N GLU A 437 2.30 13.15 -4.95
CA GLU A 437 2.90 11.88 -4.53
C GLU A 437 1.84 10.89 -4.02
N CYS A 438 0.92 11.36 -3.17
CA CYS A 438 -0.19 10.57 -2.65
C CYS A 438 -1.12 10.10 -3.78
N HIS A 439 -1.56 11.01 -4.65
CA HIS A 439 -2.51 10.69 -5.71
C HIS A 439 -1.98 9.64 -6.69
N ARG A 440 -0.70 9.74 -7.09
CA ARG A 440 -0.10 8.79 -8.04
C ARG A 440 0.07 7.41 -7.42
N ASN A 441 0.50 7.33 -6.16
CA ASN A 441 0.65 6.05 -5.46
C ASN A 441 -0.73 5.41 -5.21
N PHE A 442 -1.72 6.20 -4.78
CA PHE A 442 -3.11 5.78 -4.71
C PHE A 442 -3.61 5.18 -6.04
N ALA A 443 -3.37 5.88 -7.16
CA ALA A 443 -3.83 5.42 -8.47
C ALA A 443 -3.22 4.07 -8.88
N PHE A 444 -1.92 3.86 -8.61
CA PHE A 444 -1.27 2.57 -8.82
C PHE A 444 -1.88 1.48 -7.93
N THR A 445 -2.12 1.78 -6.66
CA THR A 445 -2.69 0.83 -5.69
C THR A 445 -4.13 0.46 -6.04
N MET A 446 -4.93 1.39 -6.57
CA MET A 446 -6.28 1.07 -7.07
C MET A 446 -6.26 0.22 -8.33
N PHE A 447 -5.29 0.43 -9.23
CA PHE A 447 -5.09 -0.48 -10.35
C PHE A 447 -4.71 -1.88 -9.87
N HIS A 448 -3.81 -2.00 -8.89
CA HIS A 448 -3.45 -3.28 -8.28
C HIS A 448 -4.66 -3.95 -7.62
N ALA A 449 -5.48 -3.21 -6.88
CA ALA A 449 -6.70 -3.69 -6.26
C ALA A 449 -7.74 -4.20 -7.29
N ASP A 450 -7.92 -3.48 -8.39
CA ASP A 450 -8.83 -3.89 -9.46
C ASP A 450 -8.39 -5.20 -10.12
N GLU A 451 -7.08 -5.46 -10.20
CA GLU A 451 -6.48 -6.64 -10.81
C GLU A 451 -6.30 -7.84 -9.87
N MET A 452 -6.76 -7.74 -8.62
CA MET A 452 -6.99 -8.88 -7.72
C MET A 452 -7.97 -9.89 -8.32
N PRO A 453 -7.87 -11.18 -7.98
CA PRO A 453 -8.68 -12.22 -8.61
C PRO A 453 -10.17 -12.03 -8.32
N MET A 454 -10.98 -12.26 -9.36
CA MET A 454 -12.44 -12.28 -9.26
C MET A 454 -12.97 -13.41 -10.13
N ALA A 455 -13.52 -14.44 -9.49
CA ALA A 455 -14.13 -15.56 -10.19
C ALA A 455 -15.44 -15.09 -10.84
N SER A 456 -15.66 -15.45 -12.10
CA SER A 456 -16.92 -15.20 -12.80
C SER A 456 -17.32 -16.39 -13.66
N TRP A 457 -18.59 -16.46 -14.02
CA TRP A 457 -19.06 -17.47 -14.94
C TRP A 457 -18.59 -17.14 -16.38
N GLY A 458 -18.31 -18.19 -17.14
CA GLY A 458 -18.03 -18.09 -18.57
C GLY A 458 -19.19 -18.61 -19.38
N HIS A 459 -18.91 -19.58 -20.26
CA HIS A 459 -19.96 -20.22 -21.03
C HIS A 459 -20.54 -21.41 -20.26
N LEU A 460 -21.84 -21.63 -20.43
CA LEU A 460 -22.58 -22.79 -19.95
C LEU A 460 -23.18 -23.54 -21.15
N GLN A 461 -23.11 -24.87 -21.10
CA GLN A 461 -23.76 -25.76 -22.05
C GLN A 461 -24.41 -26.92 -21.29
N VAL A 462 -25.64 -27.26 -21.68
CA VAL A 462 -26.36 -28.41 -21.14
C VAL A 462 -26.83 -29.29 -22.28
N ARG A 463 -26.41 -30.56 -22.30
CA ARG A 463 -26.74 -31.52 -23.35
C ARG A 463 -27.40 -32.75 -22.77
N GLN A 464 -28.48 -33.21 -23.39
CA GLN A 464 -29.04 -34.52 -23.06
C GLN A 464 -28.19 -35.61 -23.74
N ARG A 465 -27.63 -36.54 -22.96
CA ARG A 465 -26.80 -37.65 -23.48
C ARG A 465 -27.64 -38.90 -23.73
N SER A 466 -28.63 -39.13 -22.89
CA SER A 466 -29.62 -40.19 -23.01
C SER A 466 -30.86 -39.83 -22.17
N SER A 467 -31.91 -40.64 -22.22
CA SER A 467 -33.12 -40.41 -21.43
C SER A 467 -32.78 -40.27 -19.94
N GLY A 468 -33.09 -39.10 -19.37
CA GLY A 468 -32.85 -38.78 -17.96
C GLY A 468 -31.38 -38.55 -17.56
N VAL A 469 -30.44 -38.40 -18.51
CA VAL A 469 -29.03 -38.07 -18.21
C VAL A 469 -28.58 -36.82 -18.97
N TRP A 470 -28.09 -35.86 -18.21
CA TRP A 470 -27.68 -34.54 -18.65
C TRP A 470 -26.18 -34.33 -18.45
N GLU A 471 -25.54 -33.74 -19.45
CA GLU A 471 -24.15 -33.28 -19.41
C GLU A 471 -24.16 -31.76 -19.25
N ILE A 472 -23.68 -31.28 -18.12
CA ILE A 472 -23.52 -29.85 -17.83
C ILE A 472 -22.04 -29.54 -17.98
N THR A 473 -21.67 -28.67 -18.92
CA THR A 473 -20.31 -28.13 -19.04
C THR A 473 -20.34 -26.65 -18.73
N VAL A 474 -19.53 -26.21 -17.77
CA VAL A 474 -19.47 -24.80 -17.35
C VAL A 474 -18.02 -24.32 -17.34
N ALA A 475 -17.82 -23.07 -17.72
CA ALA A 475 -16.56 -22.37 -17.57
C ALA A 475 -16.58 -21.49 -16.32
N VAL A 476 -15.52 -21.56 -15.52
CA VAL A 476 -15.19 -20.54 -14.51
C VAL A 476 -14.03 -19.72 -15.06
N ARG A 477 -14.12 -18.40 -14.99
CA ARG A 477 -13.15 -17.46 -15.54
C ARG A 477 -12.56 -16.59 -14.44
N ASN A 478 -11.40 -16.02 -14.74
CA ASN A 478 -10.80 -14.93 -14.00
C ASN A 478 -10.24 -13.95 -15.02
N ASP A 479 -10.93 -12.83 -15.21
CA ASP A 479 -10.56 -11.80 -16.18
C ASP A 479 -9.54 -10.80 -15.59
N LYS A 480 -8.99 -11.07 -14.40
CA LYS A 480 -8.00 -10.22 -13.70
C LYS A 480 -6.58 -10.77 -13.85
N ILE A 481 -5.55 -9.95 -13.64
CA ILE A 481 -4.14 -10.35 -13.81
C ILE A 481 -3.73 -11.36 -12.73
N ILE A 482 -4.12 -11.14 -11.47
CA ILE A 482 -3.75 -12.03 -10.36
C ILE A 482 -4.59 -13.31 -10.43
N PRO A 483 -3.99 -14.52 -10.35
CA PRO A 483 -4.74 -15.78 -10.36
C PRO A 483 -5.51 -15.99 -9.05
N THR A 484 -6.52 -16.87 -9.06
CA THR A 484 -7.27 -17.20 -7.82
C THR A 484 -6.42 -17.95 -6.80
N ILE A 485 -5.36 -18.63 -7.26
CA ILE A 485 -4.33 -19.25 -6.42
C ILE A 485 -2.96 -18.91 -7.02
N ALA A 486 -2.10 -18.24 -6.24
CA ALA A 486 -0.72 -17.97 -6.65
C ALA A 486 0.04 -19.27 -6.91
N ALA A 487 0.97 -19.28 -7.87
CA ALA A 487 1.75 -20.47 -8.16
C ALA A 487 2.63 -20.88 -6.97
N ILE A 488 3.14 -19.93 -6.19
CA ILE A 488 3.88 -20.21 -4.93
C ILE A 488 2.98 -20.85 -3.87
N ALA A 489 1.74 -20.38 -3.74
CA ALA A 489 0.78 -20.94 -2.79
C ALA A 489 0.44 -22.38 -3.16
N ARG A 490 0.21 -22.62 -4.45
CA ARG A 490 -0.01 -23.96 -5.00
C ARG A 490 1.16 -24.91 -4.74
N SER A 491 2.41 -24.47 -4.94
CA SER A 491 3.58 -25.33 -4.74
C SER A 491 3.81 -25.68 -3.27
N ASN A 492 3.48 -24.76 -2.38
CA ASN A 492 3.74 -24.89 -0.95
C ASN A 492 2.51 -25.40 -0.15
N GLY A 493 1.35 -25.56 -0.80
CA GLY A 493 0.12 -26.00 -0.14
C GLY A 493 -0.47 -24.95 0.81
N ILE A 494 -0.30 -23.67 0.48
CA ILE A 494 -0.81 -22.53 1.26
C ILE A 494 -2.27 -22.26 0.88
N GLY A 495 -3.11 -22.01 1.88
CA GLY A 495 -4.52 -21.64 1.70
C GLY A 495 -5.44 -22.80 1.28
N ALA A 496 -6.73 -22.51 1.15
CA ALA A 496 -7.72 -23.45 0.66
C ALA A 496 -7.62 -23.67 -0.85
N ARG A 497 -7.99 -24.87 -1.31
CA ARG A 497 -8.15 -25.15 -2.73
C ARG A 497 -9.48 -24.61 -3.22
N ASP A 498 -9.48 -23.99 -4.38
CA ASP A 498 -10.70 -23.69 -5.10
C ASP A 498 -11.54 -24.97 -5.32
N ALA A 499 -12.85 -24.84 -5.31
CA ALA A 499 -13.76 -25.97 -5.49
C ALA A 499 -15.02 -25.58 -6.28
N LEU A 500 -15.47 -26.46 -7.17
CA LEU A 500 -16.79 -26.38 -7.79
C LEU A 500 -17.68 -27.50 -7.25
N GLU A 501 -18.82 -27.14 -6.68
CA GLU A 501 -19.81 -28.07 -6.17
C GLU A 501 -21.08 -28.02 -7.00
N CYS A 502 -21.66 -29.18 -7.31
CA CYS A 502 -22.95 -29.32 -7.97
C CYS A 502 -23.97 -29.91 -7.00
N ARG A 503 -24.84 -29.06 -6.45
CA ARG A 503 -25.92 -29.46 -5.55
C ARG A 503 -27.16 -29.81 -6.36
N THR A 504 -27.73 -30.98 -6.08
CA THR A 504 -28.86 -31.51 -6.84
C THR A 504 -30.14 -31.52 -6.00
N PRO A 505 -31.32 -31.35 -6.62
CA PRO A 505 -32.59 -31.62 -5.97
C PRO A 505 -32.73 -33.14 -5.69
N PRO A 506 -33.68 -33.56 -4.82
CA PRO A 506 -33.86 -34.97 -4.46
C PRO A 506 -34.08 -35.92 -5.66
N GLU A 507 -34.61 -35.40 -6.76
CA GLU A 507 -34.94 -36.13 -7.99
C GLU A 507 -33.75 -36.27 -8.95
N ALA A 508 -32.59 -35.72 -8.59
CA ALA A 508 -31.37 -35.76 -9.39
C ALA A 508 -30.15 -36.23 -8.59
N THR A 509 -29.15 -36.76 -9.30
CA THR A 509 -27.91 -37.23 -8.70
C THR A 509 -26.74 -37.03 -9.67
N VAL A 510 -25.62 -36.52 -9.15
CA VAL A 510 -24.37 -36.42 -9.91
C VAL A 510 -23.74 -37.81 -10.03
N VAL A 511 -23.61 -38.30 -11.26
CA VAL A 511 -23.04 -39.63 -11.58
C VAL A 511 -21.54 -39.56 -11.77
N ALA A 512 -21.06 -38.49 -12.39
CA ALA A 512 -19.63 -38.23 -12.59
C ALA A 512 -19.39 -36.72 -12.68
N GLY A 513 -18.20 -36.29 -12.29
CA GLY A 513 -17.76 -34.91 -12.45
C GLY A 513 -16.26 -34.85 -12.70
N GLY A 514 -15.79 -33.80 -13.35
CA GLY A 514 -14.38 -33.64 -13.68
C GLY A 514 -14.09 -32.41 -14.52
N THR A 515 -12.89 -32.33 -15.05
CA THR A 515 -12.47 -31.24 -15.95
C THR A 515 -12.47 -31.69 -17.41
N VAL A 516 -12.68 -30.74 -18.32
CA VAL A 516 -12.62 -30.97 -19.77
C VAL A 516 -11.76 -29.91 -20.46
N ARG A 517 -11.35 -30.15 -21.71
CA ARG A 517 -10.52 -29.21 -22.48
C ARG A 517 -11.32 -28.32 -23.43
N SER A 518 -12.53 -28.73 -23.80
CA SER A 518 -13.42 -27.95 -24.67
C SER A 518 -14.89 -28.35 -24.51
N PHE A 519 -15.79 -27.54 -25.07
CA PHE A 519 -17.22 -27.85 -25.22
C PHE A 519 -17.50 -28.87 -26.34
N LEU A 520 -16.47 -29.34 -27.03
CA LEU A 520 -16.65 -30.24 -28.17
C LEU A 520 -17.13 -31.63 -27.67
N PRO A 521 -18.01 -32.31 -28.43
CA PRO A 521 -18.59 -33.59 -28.00
C PRO A 521 -17.58 -34.69 -27.71
N TRP A 522 -16.40 -34.62 -28.31
CA TRP A 522 -15.30 -35.58 -28.13
C TRP A 522 -14.32 -35.20 -27.02
N SER A 523 -14.53 -34.09 -26.31
CA SER A 523 -13.67 -33.75 -25.18
C SER A 523 -13.84 -34.79 -24.07
N GLU A 524 -12.78 -35.54 -23.80
CA GLU A 524 -12.75 -36.54 -22.72
C GLU A 524 -12.92 -35.88 -21.36
N LEU A 525 -13.72 -36.50 -20.51
CA LEU A 525 -13.89 -36.12 -19.12
C LEU A 525 -12.72 -36.68 -18.32
N ASN A 526 -11.85 -35.80 -17.81
CA ASN A 526 -10.91 -36.18 -16.77
C ASN A 526 -11.66 -36.21 -15.43
N ALA A 527 -12.28 -37.37 -15.14
CA ALA A 527 -13.16 -37.56 -13.99
C ALA A 527 -12.38 -37.48 -12.68
N THR A 528 -13.02 -36.96 -11.63
CA THR A 528 -12.49 -37.02 -10.27
C THR A 528 -12.42 -38.46 -9.78
N GLU A 529 -11.32 -38.84 -9.14
CA GLU A 529 -11.17 -40.14 -8.48
C GLU A 529 -11.79 -40.14 -7.06
N ASP A 530 -12.24 -38.97 -6.58
CA ASP A 530 -12.95 -38.84 -5.31
C ASP A 530 -14.31 -39.57 -5.36
N LYS A 531 -14.72 -40.19 -4.25
CA LYS A 531 -16.04 -40.83 -4.11
C LYS A 531 -17.20 -39.81 -4.10
N ARG A 532 -16.90 -38.51 -4.19
CA ARG A 532 -17.85 -37.39 -4.25
C ARG A 532 -17.86 -36.76 -5.65
N PRO A 533 -18.59 -37.34 -6.64
CA PRO A 533 -18.61 -36.83 -8.01
C PRO A 533 -19.24 -35.44 -8.17
N HIS A 534 -19.98 -34.97 -7.15
CA HIS A 534 -20.57 -33.64 -7.09
C HIS A 534 -19.59 -32.53 -6.71
N LEU A 535 -18.40 -32.87 -6.20
CA LEU A 535 -17.40 -31.91 -5.71
C LEU A 535 -16.10 -32.04 -6.50
N LEU A 536 -15.71 -30.97 -7.19
CA LEU A 536 -14.52 -30.91 -8.02
C LEU A 536 -13.51 -29.94 -7.42
N TRP A 537 -12.40 -30.48 -6.92
CA TRP A 537 -11.28 -29.69 -6.44
C TRP A 537 -10.48 -29.10 -7.61
N ASN A 538 -10.22 -27.81 -7.57
CA ASN A 538 -9.37 -27.09 -8.52
C ASN A 538 -8.09 -26.61 -7.83
N ALA A 539 -7.20 -27.55 -7.49
CA ALA A 539 -5.94 -27.24 -6.80
C ALA A 539 -4.99 -26.30 -7.59
N SER A 540 -5.21 -26.12 -8.90
CA SER A 540 -4.42 -25.17 -9.70
C SER A 540 -4.99 -23.76 -9.72
N GLY A 541 -6.16 -23.53 -9.16
CA GLY A 541 -6.92 -22.29 -9.31
C GLY A 541 -7.34 -22.01 -10.76
N VAL A 542 -7.83 -20.80 -11.00
CA VAL A 542 -8.03 -20.21 -12.33
C VAL A 542 -6.93 -19.18 -12.54
N SER A 543 -6.14 -19.37 -13.60
CA SER A 543 -5.05 -18.46 -13.92
C SER A 543 -5.58 -17.05 -14.21
N GLY A 544 -4.72 -16.04 -14.02
CA GLY A 544 -5.03 -14.68 -14.46
C GLY A 544 -5.32 -14.62 -15.96
N LYS A 545 -6.28 -13.79 -16.35
CA LYS A 545 -6.84 -13.68 -17.72
C LYS A 545 -7.19 -15.05 -18.32
N GLY A 546 -7.68 -15.96 -17.48
CA GLY A 546 -7.80 -17.40 -17.78
C GLY A 546 -9.20 -17.95 -17.56
N ARG A 547 -9.37 -19.23 -17.91
CA ARG A 547 -10.60 -19.99 -17.67
C ARG A 547 -10.32 -21.45 -17.42
N ARG A 548 -11.24 -22.13 -16.72
CA ARG A 548 -11.24 -23.58 -16.55
C ARG A 548 -12.62 -24.15 -16.84
N LEU A 549 -12.65 -25.29 -17.53
CA LEU A 549 -13.90 -25.98 -17.88
C LEU A 549 -14.10 -27.18 -16.96
N PHE A 550 -15.30 -27.23 -16.40
CA PHE A 550 -15.78 -28.32 -15.57
C PHE A 550 -16.97 -28.97 -16.25
N ARG A 551 -17.14 -30.27 -16.01
CA ARG A 551 -18.27 -31.03 -16.53
C ARG A 551 -18.83 -31.96 -15.47
N PHE A 552 -20.15 -31.95 -15.35
CA PHE A 552 -20.93 -32.89 -14.56
C PHE A 552 -21.84 -33.73 -15.46
N LEU A 553 -21.98 -35.00 -15.13
CA LEU A 553 -23.03 -35.88 -15.65
C LEU A 553 -24.07 -36.08 -14.54
N VAL A 554 -25.28 -35.59 -14.78
CA VAL A 554 -26.38 -35.60 -13.80
C VAL A 554 -27.49 -36.49 -14.32
N ARG A 555 -27.95 -37.43 -13.51
CA ARG A 555 -29.14 -38.24 -13.80
C ARG A 555 -30.33 -37.66 -13.05
N GLY A 556 -31.43 -37.39 -13.74
CA GLY A 556 -32.66 -36.86 -13.13
C GLY A 556 -33.27 -35.69 -13.90
N GLN A 557 -34.02 -34.86 -13.18
CA GLN A 557 -34.75 -33.69 -13.67
C GLN A 557 -34.74 -32.57 -12.62
N GLY A 558 -35.17 -31.37 -13.00
CA GLY A 558 -35.19 -30.19 -12.14
C GLY A 558 -34.02 -29.24 -12.42
N THR A 559 -33.69 -28.41 -11.43
CA THR A 559 -32.63 -27.39 -11.51
C THR A 559 -31.53 -27.73 -10.51
N VAL A 560 -30.28 -27.75 -10.96
CA VAL A 560 -29.12 -27.94 -10.08
C VAL A 560 -28.48 -26.59 -9.76
N GLU A 561 -27.84 -26.50 -8.60
CA GLU A 561 -27.04 -25.33 -8.22
C GLU A 561 -25.55 -25.65 -8.38
N LEU A 562 -24.83 -24.80 -9.11
CA LEU A 562 -23.39 -24.83 -9.18
C LEU A 562 -22.83 -23.73 -8.30
N GLU A 563 -21.92 -24.07 -7.38
CA GLU A 563 -21.25 -23.11 -6.49
C GLU A 563 -19.74 -23.26 -6.65
N TYR A 564 -19.07 -22.21 -7.12
CA TYR A 564 -17.62 -22.13 -7.17
C TYR A 564 -17.11 -21.31 -5.99
N ARG A 565 -16.23 -21.89 -5.18
CA ARG A 565 -15.61 -21.23 -4.03
C ARG A 565 -14.12 -21.06 -4.29
N SER A 566 -13.64 -19.84 -4.13
CA SER A 566 -12.22 -19.51 -4.09
C SER A 566 -11.93 -18.64 -2.89
N GLU A 567 -10.89 -18.98 -2.14
CA GLU A 567 -10.47 -18.23 -0.94
C GLU A 567 -10.19 -16.75 -1.28
N LYS A 568 -9.49 -16.51 -2.39
CA LYS A 568 -9.09 -15.17 -2.84
C LYS A 568 -9.91 -14.67 -4.03
N GLY A 569 -10.54 -15.56 -4.80
CA GLY A 569 -11.34 -15.19 -5.97
C GLY A 569 -12.83 -14.96 -5.68
N GLY A 570 -13.27 -15.12 -4.43
CA GLY A 570 -14.67 -15.01 -4.04
C GLY A 570 -15.49 -16.28 -4.32
N THR A 571 -16.79 -16.20 -4.02
CA THR A 571 -17.76 -17.28 -4.28
C THR A 571 -18.80 -16.84 -5.28
N ILE A 572 -19.08 -17.68 -6.28
CA ILE A 572 -20.12 -17.46 -7.27
C ILE A 572 -21.06 -18.67 -7.35
N SER A 573 -22.35 -18.41 -7.53
CA SER A 573 -23.38 -19.45 -7.65
C SER A 573 -24.17 -19.30 -8.94
N LEU A 574 -24.70 -20.41 -9.46
CA LEU A 574 -25.50 -20.45 -10.69
C LEU A 574 -26.55 -21.55 -10.62
N GLN A 575 -27.80 -21.19 -10.89
CA GLN A 575 -28.89 -22.15 -11.06
C GLN A 575 -28.93 -22.64 -12.52
N VAL A 576 -28.92 -23.95 -12.71
CA VAL A 576 -28.83 -24.60 -14.03
C VAL A 576 -29.99 -25.58 -14.20
N PRO A 577 -31.03 -25.21 -14.97
CA PRO A 577 -32.09 -26.15 -15.36
C PRO A 577 -31.51 -27.31 -16.17
N LEU A 578 -31.98 -28.52 -15.89
CA LEU A 578 -31.63 -29.72 -16.66
C LEU A 578 -32.45 -29.76 -17.97
N GLU A 579 -32.18 -28.80 -18.84
CA GLU A 579 -32.81 -28.60 -20.14
C GLU A 579 -31.75 -28.32 -21.20
N ALA A 580 -32.02 -28.67 -22.47
CA ALA A 580 -31.03 -28.53 -23.53
C ALA A 580 -30.68 -27.05 -23.77
N ARG A 581 -29.40 -26.72 -23.65
CA ARG A 581 -28.85 -25.37 -23.83
C ARG A 581 -27.55 -25.45 -24.64
N GLU A 582 -27.51 -24.75 -25.77
CA GLU A 582 -26.27 -24.57 -26.52
C GLU A 582 -25.26 -23.73 -25.74
N ALA A 583 -23.97 -23.87 -26.08
CA ALA A 583 -22.92 -23.15 -25.39
C ALA A 583 -23.08 -21.64 -25.60
N SER A 584 -23.44 -20.92 -24.53
CA SER A 584 -23.58 -19.46 -24.52
C SER A 584 -22.97 -18.88 -23.25
N PRO A 585 -22.56 -17.60 -23.25
CA PRO A 585 -22.24 -16.90 -22.01
C PRO A 585 -23.36 -17.08 -20.98
N VAL A 586 -22.97 -17.24 -19.71
CA VAL A 586 -23.89 -17.01 -18.61
C VAL A 586 -24.10 -15.50 -18.58
N ASP A 587 -25.35 -15.07 -18.73
CA ASP A 587 -25.69 -13.67 -18.55
C ASP A 587 -25.44 -13.36 -17.07
N ASP A 588 -24.41 -12.57 -16.78
CA ASP A 588 -24.25 -11.93 -15.48
C ASP A 588 -25.36 -10.87 -15.39
N GLU A 589 -26.63 -11.29 -15.25
CA GLU A 589 -27.65 -10.42 -14.70
C GLU A 589 -27.29 -10.22 -13.23
N GLY A 590 -26.36 -9.28 -13.01
CA GLY A 590 -26.22 -8.63 -11.72
C GLY A 590 -27.59 -8.08 -11.32
N ASP A 591 -27.87 -8.22 -10.04
CA ASP A 591 -29.03 -7.73 -9.31
C ASP A 591 -29.11 -6.19 -9.39
N ASP A 592 -29.39 -5.63 -10.57
CA ASP A 592 -29.73 -4.23 -10.78
C ASP A 592 -31.22 -4.04 -10.41
N GLY A 593 -31.55 -4.18 -9.13
CA GLY A 593 -32.94 -4.27 -8.71
C GLY A 593 -33.27 -4.16 -7.23
N ALA A 594 -32.77 -3.14 -6.50
CA ALA A 594 -33.51 -2.47 -5.41
C ALA A 594 -32.80 -1.20 -4.91
#